data_AF-A0AAD8J3W5-F1
#
_entry.id   AF-A0AAD8J3W5-F1
#
_cell.length_a   1.000
_cell.length_b   1.000
_cell.length_c   1.000
_cell.angle_alpha   90.00
_cell.angle_beta   90.00
_cell.angle_gamma   90.00
#
_symmetry.space_group_name_H-M   'P 1'
#
loop_
_entity.id
_entity.type
_entity.pdbx_description
1 polymer ?
#
loop_
_entity_poly.entity_id
_entity_poly.type
_entity_poly.pdbx_seq_one_letter_code
_entity_poly.pdbx_strand_id
1 'polypeptide(L)'
;MDRSWMRADRRTKEYQRGVEEFLMYAFEHRWFQEKIASDLLNEKKVPQEIRWIADGPNKEVPTFSGYRIDGSTFSTKDRDDTRQVQCSGVCVDADTMVVQDVDLLDEDMTSYMRDDLEELIQLS
;
A
#
# COMPACT_ATOMS: atom_id res chain seq x y z
N MET A 1 -6.42 -20.40 -19.62
CA MET A 1 -5.75 -19.51 -18.65
C MET A 1 -4.42 -20.14 -18.28
N ASP A 2 -3.34 -19.37 -18.38
CA ASP A 2 -2.02 -19.83 -17.93
C ASP A 2 -2.03 -20.01 -16.40
N ARG A 3 -1.32 -21.04 -15.92
CA ARG A 3 -1.29 -21.48 -14.52
C ARG A 3 0.12 -21.38 -13.90
N SER A 4 1.10 -20.97 -14.70
CA SER A 4 2.50 -20.77 -14.29
C SER A 4 2.61 -19.86 -13.05
N TRP A 5 1.83 -18.78 -13.02
CA TRP A 5 1.80 -17.77 -11.97
C TRP A 5 1.48 -18.33 -10.56
N MET A 6 0.77 -19.46 -10.46
CA MET A 6 0.44 -20.06 -9.15
C MET A 6 1.67 -20.54 -8.39
N ARG A 7 2.78 -20.79 -9.11
CA ARG A 7 4.06 -21.22 -8.53
C ARG A 7 5.05 -20.07 -8.37
N ALA A 8 4.71 -18.88 -8.85
CA ALA A 8 5.56 -17.70 -8.68
C ALA A 8 5.55 -17.24 -7.22
N ASP A 9 6.63 -16.56 -6.80
CA ASP A 9 6.70 -15.94 -5.48
C ASP A 9 5.55 -14.92 -5.32
N ARG A 10 4.86 -14.97 -4.19
CA ARG A 10 3.67 -14.15 -3.89
C ARG A 10 3.92 -12.64 -3.90
N ARG A 11 5.18 -12.21 -3.80
CA ARG A 11 5.60 -10.80 -3.82
C ARG A 11 5.84 -10.28 -5.25
N THR A 12 5.81 -11.16 -6.25
CA THR A 12 6.09 -10.79 -7.64
C THR A 12 4.85 -10.24 -8.34
N LYS A 13 5.08 -9.37 -9.34
CA LYS A 13 4.02 -8.87 -10.22
C LYS A 13 3.34 -9.97 -11.03
N GLU A 14 4.06 -11.04 -11.34
CA GLU A 14 3.53 -12.19 -12.07
C GLU A 14 2.43 -12.88 -11.26
N TYR A 15 2.70 -13.15 -9.97
CA TYR A 15 1.70 -13.73 -9.06
C TYR A 15 0.48 -12.80 -8.91
N GLN A 16 0.71 -11.51 -8.66
CA GLN A 16 -0.36 -10.53 -8.49
C GLN A 16 -1.28 -10.45 -9.72
N ARG A 17 -0.69 -10.32 -10.91
CA ARG A 17 -1.45 -10.29 -12.17
C ARG A 17 -2.21 -11.59 -12.41
N GLY A 18 -1.58 -12.73 -12.15
CA GLY A 18 -2.23 -14.03 -12.32
C GLY A 18 -3.44 -14.21 -11.38
N VAL A 19 -3.33 -13.76 -10.13
CA VAL A 19 -4.46 -13.72 -9.19
C VAL A 19 -5.55 -12.78 -9.69
N GLU A 20 -5.20 -11.58 -10.14
CA GLU A 20 -6.15 -10.58 -10.64
C GLU A 20 -6.93 -11.09 -11.85
N GLU A 21 -6.23 -11.62 -12.86
CA GLU A 21 -6.86 -12.22 -14.03
C GLU A 21 -7.79 -13.37 -13.63
N PHE A 22 -7.34 -14.27 -12.73
CA PHE A 22 -8.16 -15.37 -12.23
C PHE A 22 -9.41 -14.89 -11.51
N LEU A 23 -9.27 -13.90 -10.62
CA LEU A 23 -10.39 -13.33 -9.89
C LEU A 23 -11.39 -12.67 -10.84
N MET A 24 -10.90 -11.86 -11.80
CA MET A 24 -11.74 -11.22 -12.81
C MET A 24 -12.52 -12.27 -13.62
N TYR A 25 -11.84 -13.30 -14.11
CA TYR A 25 -12.49 -14.41 -14.81
C TYR A 25 -13.53 -15.12 -13.92
N ALA A 26 -13.19 -15.39 -12.65
CA ALA A 26 -14.07 -16.06 -11.70
C ALA A 26 -15.34 -15.24 -11.40
N PHE A 27 -15.20 -13.92 -11.23
CA PHE A 27 -16.31 -13.01 -11.01
C PHE A 27 -17.19 -12.85 -12.25
N GLU A 28 -16.59 -12.72 -13.43
CA GLU A 28 -17.32 -12.59 -14.69
C GLU A 28 -18.14 -13.84 -15.01
N HIS A 29 -17.55 -15.02 -14.82
CA HIS A 29 -18.14 -16.27 -15.32
C HIS A 29 -19.05 -16.95 -14.30
N ARG A 30 -19.20 -16.40 -13.08
CA ARG A 30 -20.00 -16.97 -11.97
C ARG A 30 -19.86 -18.48 -11.80
N TRP A 31 -18.74 -19.06 -12.24
CA TRP A 31 -18.60 -20.51 -12.40
C TRP A 31 -18.81 -21.24 -11.07
N PHE A 32 -18.40 -20.58 -9.98
CA PHE A 32 -18.54 -21.11 -8.63
C PHE A 32 -20.01 -21.14 -8.19
N GLN A 33 -20.77 -20.07 -8.46
CA GLN A 33 -22.21 -20.02 -8.20
C GLN A 33 -22.96 -21.07 -9.04
N GLU A 34 -22.64 -21.18 -10.33
CA GLU A 34 -23.23 -22.17 -11.23
C GLU A 34 -22.91 -23.60 -10.81
N LYS A 35 -21.66 -23.84 -10.38
CA LYS A 35 -21.23 -25.14 -9.89
C LYS A 35 -21.99 -25.56 -8.64
N ILE A 36 -22.14 -24.65 -7.68
CA ILE A 36 -22.94 -24.89 -6.46
C ILE A 36 -24.42 -25.08 -6.79
N ALA A 37 -25.00 -24.27 -7.69
CA ALA A 37 -26.38 -24.44 -8.14
C ALA A 37 -26.61 -25.81 -8.81
N SER A 38 -25.66 -26.25 -9.65
CA SER A 38 -25.70 -27.57 -10.27
C SER A 38 -25.58 -28.71 -9.24
N ASP A 39 -24.66 -28.60 -8.29
CA ASP A 39 -24.50 -29.64 -7.25
C ASP A 39 -25.75 -29.72 -6.34
N LEU A 40 -26.42 -28.59 -6.06
CA LEU A 40 -27.71 -28.56 -5.37
C LEU A 40 -28.84 -29.20 -6.19
N LEU A 41 -28.88 -28.95 -7.51
CA LEU A 41 -29.86 -29.58 -8.42
C LEU A 41 -29.67 -31.10 -8.50
N ASN A 42 -28.42 -31.56 -8.41
CA ASN A 42 -28.05 -32.98 -8.36
C ASN A 42 -28.18 -33.60 -6.95
N GLU A 43 -28.91 -32.95 -6.04
CA GLU A 43 -29.15 -33.40 -4.66
C GLU A 43 -27.87 -33.68 -3.84
N LYS A 44 -26.73 -33.10 -4.23
CA LYS A 44 -25.52 -33.22 -3.43
C LYS A 44 -25.64 -32.35 -2.18
N LYS A 45 -25.16 -32.89 -1.06
CA LYS A 45 -25.00 -32.10 0.17
C LYS A 45 -23.89 -31.08 -0.02
N VAL A 46 -24.29 -29.81 -0.13
CA VAL A 46 -23.39 -28.66 -0.08
C VAL A 46 -23.53 -27.98 1.28
N PRO A 47 -22.45 -27.84 2.07
CA PRO A 47 -22.47 -27.10 3.34
C PRO A 47 -22.93 -25.65 3.18
N GLN A 48 -23.54 -25.08 4.21
CA GLN A 48 -24.09 -23.72 4.17
C GLN A 48 -23.01 -22.66 3.96
N GLU A 49 -21.84 -22.87 4.54
CA GLU A 49 -20.68 -21.99 4.45
C GLU A 49 -20.20 -21.86 3.00
N ILE A 50 -20.23 -22.97 2.24
CA ILE A 50 -19.87 -22.97 0.82
C ILE A 50 -20.89 -22.20 -0.01
N ARG A 51 -22.17 -22.26 0.35
CA ARG A 51 -23.24 -21.49 -0.29
C ARG A 51 -23.04 -19.99 -0.04
N TRP A 52 -22.71 -19.60 1.19
CA TRP A 52 -22.40 -18.19 1.52
C TRP A 52 -21.18 -17.65 0.76
N ILE A 53 -20.11 -18.43 0.64
CA ILE A 53 -18.94 -18.03 -0.16
C ILE A 53 -19.34 -17.86 -1.64
N ALA A 54 -20.23 -18.71 -2.15
CA ALA A 54 -20.69 -18.62 -3.53
C ALA A 54 -21.54 -17.37 -3.77
N ASP A 55 -22.45 -17.02 -2.85
CA ASP A 55 -23.29 -15.83 -2.95
C ASP A 55 -22.48 -14.52 -2.87
N GLY A 56 -21.30 -14.58 -2.25
CA GLY A 56 -20.37 -13.46 -2.14
C GLY A 56 -20.74 -12.50 -0.99
N PRO A 57 -19.94 -11.44 -0.78
CA PRO A 57 -20.18 -10.48 0.29
C PRO A 57 -21.50 -9.73 0.10
N ASN A 58 -22.20 -9.47 1.20
CA ASN A 58 -23.44 -8.70 1.18
C ASN A 58 -23.15 -7.24 0.74
N LYS A 59 -23.87 -6.79 -0.31
CA LYS A 59 -23.71 -5.46 -0.92
C LYS A 59 -24.19 -4.31 -0.04
N GLU A 60 -25.00 -4.60 0.98
CA GLU A 60 -25.57 -3.61 1.90
C GLU A 60 -24.69 -3.38 3.13
N VAL A 61 -23.54 -4.06 3.24
CA VAL A 61 -22.64 -3.91 4.37
C VAL A 61 -22.01 -2.52 4.36
N PRO A 62 -21.99 -1.79 5.49
CA PRO A 62 -21.29 -0.52 5.61
C PRO A 62 -19.83 -0.66 5.17
N THR A 63 -19.44 0.12 4.18
CA THR A 63 -18.06 0.21 3.73
C THR A 63 -17.35 1.33 4.46
N PHE A 64 -16.12 1.08 4.89
CA PHE A 64 -15.29 2.06 5.58
C PHE A 64 -14.04 2.31 4.75
N SER A 65 -13.64 3.58 4.65
CA SER A 65 -12.45 3.99 3.91
C SER A 65 -11.15 3.87 4.72
N GLY A 66 -11.24 3.29 5.93
CA GLY A 66 -10.11 2.93 6.74
C GLY A 66 -10.53 2.36 8.10
N TYR A 67 -9.60 1.64 8.73
CA TYR A 67 -9.79 1.04 10.05
C TYR A 67 -8.47 1.09 10.83
N ARG A 68 -8.54 1.01 12.17
CA ARG A 68 -7.37 1.08 13.05
C ARG A 68 -7.27 -0.19 13.89
N ILE A 69 -6.15 -0.89 13.79
CA ILE A 69 -5.83 -2.10 14.58
C ILE A 69 -4.49 -1.87 15.27
N ASP A 70 -4.45 -2.03 16.60
CA ASP A 70 -3.24 -1.94 17.41
C ASP A 70 -2.38 -0.69 17.13
N GLY A 71 -3.05 0.46 17.05
CA GLY A 71 -2.41 1.76 16.76
C GLY A 71 -2.07 1.99 15.29
N SER A 72 -2.09 0.95 14.46
CA SER A 72 -1.84 1.04 13.01
C SER A 72 -3.11 1.40 12.26
N THR A 73 -3.05 2.44 11.43
CA THR A 73 -4.19 2.90 10.61
C THR A 73 -4.06 2.37 9.19
N PHE A 74 -5.04 1.58 8.76
CA PHE A 74 -5.16 1.06 7.42
C PHE A 74 -6.22 1.87 6.67
N SER A 75 -5.89 2.42 5.50
CA SER A 75 -6.83 3.16 4.66
C SER A 75 -7.13 2.37 3.39
N THR A 76 -8.31 2.54 2.80
CA THR A 76 -8.59 1.98 1.47
C THR A 76 -7.71 2.66 0.44
N LYS A 77 -7.39 1.93 -0.65
CA LYS A 77 -6.51 2.43 -1.70
C LYS A 77 -7.00 3.75 -2.29
N ASP A 78 -8.30 3.88 -2.55
CA ASP A 78 -8.92 5.13 -3.01
C ASP A 78 -8.69 6.32 -2.05
N ARG A 79 -8.72 6.06 -0.73
CA ARG A 79 -8.46 7.10 0.29
C ARG A 79 -6.97 7.43 0.40
N ASP A 80 -6.11 6.47 0.10
CA ASP A 80 -4.67 6.64 0.12
C ASP A 80 -4.17 7.41 -1.12
N ASP A 81 -4.73 7.09 -2.29
CA ASP A 81 -4.39 7.73 -3.56
C ASP A 81 -4.88 9.19 -3.65
N THR A 82 -5.91 9.55 -2.88
CA THR A 82 -6.38 10.94 -2.75
C THR A 82 -5.54 11.77 -1.79
N ARG A 83 -4.63 11.15 -1.03
CA ARG A 83 -3.70 11.87 -0.14
C ARG A 83 -2.41 12.19 -0.89
N GLN A 84 -2.16 13.49 -1.10
CA GLN A 84 -0.92 14.03 -1.67
C GLN A 84 0.33 13.76 -0.80
N VAL A 85 0.14 13.35 0.45
CA VAL A 85 1.22 13.10 1.40
C VAL A 85 1.08 11.70 1.99
N GLN A 86 1.86 10.78 1.43
CA GLN A 86 2.31 9.60 2.15
C GLN A 86 3.30 10.09 3.20
N CYS A 87 2.80 10.58 4.34
CA CYS A 87 3.66 10.73 5.51
C CYS A 87 3.96 9.33 6.01
N SER A 88 4.88 8.63 5.33
CA SER A 88 5.37 7.29 5.70
C SER A 88 6.16 7.30 7.02
N GLY A 89 6.10 8.39 7.79
CA GLY A 89 6.66 8.46 9.15
C GLY A 89 8.15 8.15 9.21
N VAL A 90 8.89 8.31 8.10
CA VAL A 90 10.33 8.10 8.08
C VAL A 90 10.98 9.41 8.51
N CYS A 91 11.35 9.52 9.79
CA CYS A 91 12.39 10.43 10.22
C CYS A 91 13.73 9.68 10.17
N VAL A 92 14.73 10.29 9.55
CA VAL A 92 16.13 9.87 9.73
C VAL A 92 16.60 10.59 10.97
N ASP A 93 16.72 9.87 12.08
CA ASP A 93 17.46 10.36 13.24
C ASP A 93 18.94 10.12 12.94
N ALA A 94 19.66 11.20 12.63
CA ALA A 94 21.09 11.15 12.35
C ALA A 94 21.83 11.79 13.51
N ASP A 95 22.45 10.95 14.34
CA ASP A 95 23.53 11.41 15.21
C ASP A 95 24.70 11.84 14.31
N THR A 96 24.89 13.15 14.18
CA THR A 96 26.00 13.67 13.38
C THR A 96 27.30 13.33 14.10
N MET A 97 28.15 12.49 13.52
CA MET A 97 29.55 12.40 13.92
C MET A 97 30.29 13.54 13.20
N VAL A 98 30.62 14.60 13.93
CA VAL A 98 31.47 15.67 13.42
C VAL A 98 32.88 15.08 13.26
N VAL A 99 33.31 14.84 12.03
CA VAL A 99 34.73 14.60 11.75
C VAL A 99 35.37 15.99 11.64
N GLN A 100 36.03 16.40 12.72
CA GLN A 100 36.90 17.56 12.68
C GLN A 100 38.20 17.10 12.02
N ASP A 101 38.32 17.34 10.71
CA ASP A 101 39.60 17.23 10.03
C ASP A 101 40.44 18.42 10.47
N VAL A 102 41.53 18.11 11.17
CA VAL A 102 42.44 19.10 11.74
C VAL A 102 43.48 19.40 10.67
N ASP A 103 43.55 20.67 10.31
CA ASP A 103 44.60 21.36 9.55
C ASP A 103 44.69 21.09 8.04
N LEU A 104 44.15 22.04 7.26
CA LEU A 104 44.94 22.99 6.45
C LEU A 104 44.01 23.64 5.43
N LEU A 105 43.41 24.78 5.75
CA LEU A 105 42.93 25.70 4.71
C LEU A 105 43.29 27.13 5.07
N ASP A 106 44.10 27.68 4.16
CA ASP A 106 44.55 29.05 4.03
C ASP A 106 43.42 30.08 4.22
N GLU A 107 43.81 31.25 4.72
CA GLU A 107 43.00 32.34 5.27
C GLU A 107 42.01 33.05 4.32
N ASP A 108 41.62 32.50 3.16
CA ASP A 108 41.03 33.31 2.08
C ASP A 108 39.63 32.89 1.58
N MET A 109 38.81 32.22 2.41
CA MET A 109 37.44 31.84 2.02
C MET A 109 36.35 32.20 3.04
N THR A 110 36.62 33.10 3.99
CA THR A 110 35.63 33.55 5.00
C THR A 110 34.96 34.89 4.69
N SER A 111 35.18 35.47 3.50
CA SER A 111 34.58 36.74 3.07
C SER A 111 33.21 36.59 2.37
N TYR A 112 32.89 35.44 1.78
CA TYR A 112 31.72 35.32 0.88
C TYR A 112 30.40 34.87 1.50
N MET A 113 30.31 34.72 2.83
CA MET A 113 29.04 34.33 3.51
C MET A 113 28.71 35.20 4.72
N ARG A 114 29.33 36.39 4.84
CA ARG A 114 29.10 37.30 5.98
C ARG A 114 28.38 38.61 5.63
N ASP A 115 28.06 38.85 4.36
CA ASP A 115 27.46 40.13 3.92
C ASP A 115 25.93 40.09 3.72
N ASP A 116 25.27 38.92 3.74
CA ASP A 116 23.82 38.82 3.49
C ASP A 116 22.95 38.64 4.77
N LEU A 117 23.53 38.73 5.98
CA LEU A 117 22.78 38.52 7.23
C LEU A 117 22.64 39.75 8.14
N GLU A 118 23.29 40.89 7.83
CA GLU A 118 23.18 42.11 8.65
C GLU A 118 22.19 43.17 8.12
N GLU A 119 21.49 42.94 7.00
CA GLU A 119 20.56 43.94 6.44
C GLU A 119 19.06 43.75 6.85
N LEU A 120 18.71 42.75 7.67
CA LEU A 120 17.31 42.44 8.02
C LEU A 120 16.91 42.64 9.50
N ILE A 121 17.67 43.42 10.30
CA ILE A 121 17.32 43.73 11.70
C ILE A 121 17.21 45.25 12.02
N GLN A 122 17.19 46.16 11.03
CA GLN A 122 17.07 47.62 11.30
C GLN A 122 15.91 48.38 10.63
N LEU A 123 14.78 47.72 10.31
CA LEU A 123 13.56 48.43 9.87
C LEU A 123 12.25 47.98 10.57
N SER A 124 12.26 47.95 11.91
CA SER A 124 11.06 48.13 12.74
C SER A 124 11.36 48.84 14.04
#